data_AF-A0A0Q8HXR8-F1
#
_entry.id   AF-A0A0Q8HXR8-F1
#
_cell.length_a   1.000
_cell.length_b   1.000
_cell.length_c   1.000
_cell.angle_alpha   90.00
_cell.angle_beta   90.00
_cell.angle_gamma   90.00
#
_symmetry.space_group_name_H-M   'P 1'
#
loop_
_entity.id
_entity.type
_entity.pdbx_description
1 polymer ?
#
loop_
_entity_poly.entity_id
_entity_poly.type
_entity_poly.pdbx_seq_one_letter_code
_entity_poly.pdbx_strand_id
1 'polypeptide(L)'
;MTQPPEQPPNENTPYGQPGQPGQPPQWPVAPPPAQGQGPYGPPTGSGYTPPPGGGYTPPPGGYTPPPGGGYGAPSPYGQKPSGGSGKVIAIVVGVILLLVLLICGGAVGLVIWGAKSVDDALDEFDPSRVGGSDNPISVDVGEDFEIDGIEYAEGWSVAPPKDEYSGETITGLKGTNDRGDESGESVYLNFTFIDSDDTEVGEVSCSSSGDISYGNTEELTCTNYSKFTGSYDHVEVAASY
;
A
#
# COMPACT_ATOMS: atom_id res chain seq x y z
N MET A 1 -0.86 37.97 -45.17
CA MET A 1 -1.17 37.57 -43.79
C MET A 1 -0.12 38.24 -42.92
N THR A 2 -0.47 39.37 -42.32
CA THR A 2 0.44 40.22 -41.53
C THR A 2 0.50 39.70 -40.11
N GLN A 3 1.73 39.48 -39.64
CA GLN A 3 2.07 39.02 -38.30
C GLN A 3 1.62 40.07 -37.25
N PRO A 4 1.05 39.65 -36.10
CA PRO A 4 0.72 40.60 -35.02
C PRO A 4 2.02 41.14 -34.40
N PRO A 5 2.02 42.40 -33.93
CA PRO A 5 3.18 42.98 -33.26
C PRO A 5 3.43 42.30 -31.91
N GLU A 6 4.69 41.92 -31.68
CA GLU A 6 5.19 41.38 -30.42
C GLU A 6 5.04 42.41 -29.30
N GLN A 7 4.41 42.01 -28.18
CA GLN A 7 4.37 42.82 -26.97
C GLN A 7 5.75 42.76 -26.27
N PRO A 8 6.30 43.89 -25.83
CA PRO A 8 7.53 43.90 -25.04
C PRO A 8 7.30 43.29 -23.65
N PRO A 9 8.33 42.65 -23.05
CA PRO A 9 8.25 42.05 -21.74
C PRO A 9 8.03 43.11 -20.65
N ASN A 10 7.12 42.80 -19.73
CA ASN A 10 6.77 43.67 -18.60
C ASN A 10 7.82 43.49 -17.49
N GLU A 11 8.88 44.30 -17.51
CA GLU A 11 9.84 44.45 -16.40
C GLU A 11 9.20 45.25 -15.26
N ASN A 12 8.60 44.54 -14.31
CA ASN A 12 8.28 45.09 -12.99
C ASN A 12 8.52 44.01 -11.93
N THR A 13 9.80 43.76 -11.66
CA THR A 13 10.24 43.10 -10.43
C THR A 13 10.72 44.17 -9.45
N PRO A 14 10.12 44.28 -8.24
CA PRO A 14 10.66 45.14 -7.19
C PRO A 14 12.01 44.60 -6.73
N TYR A 15 13.07 45.37 -6.93
CA TYR A 15 14.39 45.08 -6.36
C TYR A 15 14.29 45.10 -4.83
N GLY A 16 14.53 43.94 -4.20
CA GLY A 16 14.68 43.79 -2.76
C GLY A 16 15.88 44.59 -2.24
N GLN A 17 15.68 45.30 -1.13
CA GLN A 17 16.73 45.97 -0.38
C GLN A 17 17.78 44.96 0.14
N PRO A 18 19.08 45.26 0.08
CA PRO A 18 20.09 44.50 0.79
C PRO A 18 19.90 44.67 2.31
N GLY A 19 19.71 43.55 3.01
CA GLY A 19 19.48 43.50 4.45
C GLY A 19 20.68 43.97 5.28
N GLN A 20 20.40 44.77 6.32
CA GLN A 20 21.38 45.13 7.34
C GLN A 20 21.78 43.89 8.16
N PRO A 21 23.08 43.66 8.42
CA PRO A 21 23.51 42.62 9.35
C PRO A 21 23.16 43.03 10.78
N GLY A 22 22.34 42.22 11.47
CA GLY A 22 22.19 42.31 12.93
C GLY A 22 20.77 42.31 13.49
N GLN A 23 19.71 42.12 12.69
CA GLN A 23 18.37 41.94 13.25
C GLN A 23 18.03 40.44 13.41
N PRO A 24 17.64 39.98 14.60
CA PRO A 24 17.12 38.63 14.79
C PRO A 24 15.83 38.44 13.98
N PRO A 25 15.56 37.21 13.50
CA PRO A 25 14.39 36.93 12.67
C PRO A 25 13.10 37.35 13.40
N GLN A 26 12.34 38.23 12.75
CA GLN A 26 11.02 38.63 13.23
C GLN A 26 10.00 37.65 12.67
N TRP A 27 9.53 36.74 13.52
CA TRP A 27 8.43 35.84 13.20
C TRP A 27 7.19 36.65 12.80
N PRO A 28 6.43 36.22 11.77
CA PRO A 28 5.18 36.87 11.42
C PRO A 28 4.23 36.85 12.62
N VAL A 29 3.83 38.04 13.06
CA VAL A 29 2.85 38.22 14.13
C VAL A 29 1.52 37.66 13.63
N ALA A 30 0.95 36.71 14.39
CA ALA A 30 -0.33 36.10 14.07
C ALA A 30 -1.41 37.18 13.81
N PRO A 31 -2.24 37.03 12.78
CA PRO A 31 -3.34 37.95 12.52
C PRO A 31 -4.31 37.98 13.72
N PRO A 32 -4.91 39.14 14.02
CA PRO A 32 -5.84 39.26 15.13
C PRO A 32 -7.04 38.32 14.92
N PRO A 33 -7.59 37.72 15.99
CA PRO A 33 -8.74 36.83 15.88
C PRO A 33 -9.92 37.59 15.26
N ALA A 34 -10.44 37.05 14.16
CA ALA A 34 -11.62 37.57 13.50
C ALA A 34 -12.79 37.58 14.49
N GLN A 35 -13.23 38.79 14.85
CA GLN A 35 -14.38 38.99 15.71
C GLN A 35 -15.67 38.70 14.94
N GLY A 36 -16.44 37.73 15.43
CA GLY A 36 -17.91 37.76 15.39
C GLY A 36 -18.58 37.32 14.09
N GLN A 37 -18.93 36.03 14.02
CA GLN A 37 -20.15 35.59 13.35
C GLN A 37 -21.04 34.88 14.36
N GLY A 38 -22.32 35.29 14.36
CA GLY A 38 -23.29 35.03 15.42
C GLY A 38 -23.79 33.58 15.52
N PRO A 39 -24.69 33.32 16.49
CA PRO A 39 -25.14 31.98 16.84
C PRO A 39 -26.09 31.45 15.76
N TYR A 40 -25.65 30.48 14.98
CA TYR A 40 -26.53 29.66 14.15
C TYR A 40 -27.30 28.70 15.06
N GLY A 41 -28.63 28.77 14.99
CA GLY A 41 -29.54 27.93 15.75
C GLY A 41 -29.45 26.45 15.37
N PRO A 42 -29.97 25.56 16.22
CA PRO A 42 -29.91 24.12 16.01
C PRO A 42 -30.83 23.68 14.84
N PRO A 43 -30.38 22.81 13.93
CA PRO A 43 -31.27 22.16 12.98
C PRO A 43 -32.17 21.17 13.73
N THR A 44 -33.47 21.45 13.72
CA THR A 44 -34.53 20.51 14.10
C THR A 44 -34.83 19.58 12.91
N GLY A 45 -34.74 18.26 13.13
CA GLY A 45 -35.15 17.21 12.18
C GLY A 45 -33.97 16.35 11.75
N SER A 46 -33.97 15.03 11.85
CA SER A 46 -35.08 14.10 11.61
C SER A 46 -34.82 12.81 12.39
N GLY A 47 -35.85 12.29 13.05
CA GLY A 47 -35.78 11.01 13.76
C GLY A 47 -35.68 9.86 12.77
N TYR A 48 -34.53 9.17 12.78
CA TYR A 48 -34.40 7.85 12.19
C TYR A 48 -34.77 6.83 13.27
N THR A 49 -35.93 6.19 13.11
CA THR A 49 -36.27 4.97 13.84
C THR A 49 -35.37 3.82 13.34
N PRO A 50 -34.64 3.13 14.24
CA PRO A 50 -33.85 1.97 13.85
C PRO A 50 -34.76 0.82 13.40
N PRO A 51 -34.37 0.04 12.37
CA PRO A 51 -35.09 -1.16 11.97
C PRO A 51 -35.06 -2.22 13.09
N PRO A 52 -36.13 -3.02 13.26
CA PRO A 52 -36.17 -4.06 14.27
C PRO A 52 -35.11 -5.13 14.00
N GLY A 53 -34.29 -5.44 15.01
CA GLY A 53 -33.24 -6.43 14.95
C GLY A 53 -33.77 -7.82 14.56
N GLY A 54 -33.32 -8.30 13.40
CA GLY A 54 -33.47 -9.69 12.99
C GLY A 54 -32.57 -10.58 13.85
N GLY A 55 -33.17 -11.45 14.65
CA GLY A 55 -32.46 -12.48 15.40
C GLY A 55 -31.92 -13.55 14.45
N TYR A 56 -30.60 -13.69 14.40
CA TYR A 56 -29.95 -14.82 13.76
C TYR A 56 -29.85 -15.96 14.78
N THR A 57 -30.67 -16.99 14.58
CA THR A 57 -30.50 -18.29 15.25
C THR A 57 -29.36 -19.07 14.58
N PRO A 58 -28.33 -19.52 15.32
CA PRO A 58 -27.27 -20.34 14.74
C PRO A 58 -27.79 -21.74 14.36
N PRO A 59 -27.33 -22.32 13.23
CA PRO A 59 -27.68 -23.69 12.87
C PRO A 59 -26.94 -24.70 13.78
N PRO A 60 -27.63 -25.74 14.29
CA PRO A 60 -27.00 -26.80 15.07
C PRO A 60 -26.25 -27.77 14.15
N GLY A 61 -24.96 -27.52 13.94
CA GLY A 61 -24.06 -28.39 13.17
C GLY A 61 -23.44 -29.47 14.05
N GLY A 62 -24.11 -30.62 14.17
CA GLY A 62 -23.53 -31.83 14.74
C GLY A 62 -22.69 -32.58 13.71
N TYR A 63 -21.38 -32.67 13.93
CA TYR A 63 -20.49 -33.54 13.17
C TYR A 63 -20.37 -34.89 13.88
N THR A 64 -20.86 -35.94 13.22
CA THR A 64 -20.61 -37.34 13.59
C THR A 64 -19.28 -37.80 12.97
N PRO A 65 -18.38 -38.46 13.74
CA PRO A 65 -17.14 -39.01 13.21
C PRO A 65 -17.40 -40.30 12.39
N PRO A 66 -16.59 -40.58 11.35
CA PRO A 66 -16.72 -41.81 10.56
C PRO A 66 -16.28 -43.06 11.37
N PRO A 67 -16.92 -44.23 11.17
CA PRO A 67 -16.59 -45.44 11.92
C PRO A 67 -15.30 -46.10 11.40
N GLY A 68 -14.46 -46.54 12.34
CA GLY A 68 -13.30 -47.38 12.06
C GLY A 68 -13.70 -48.70 11.41
N GLY A 69 -13.10 -48.97 10.25
CA GLY A 69 -13.11 -50.26 9.59
C GLY A 69 -11.76 -50.96 9.77
N GLY A 70 -11.71 -51.92 10.68
CA GLY A 70 -10.71 -52.98 10.64
C GLY A 70 -10.99 -53.95 9.49
N TYR A 71 -10.02 -54.82 9.22
CA TYR A 71 -10.13 -56.26 8.94
C TYR A 71 -8.91 -56.67 8.11
N GLY A 72 -7.89 -57.15 8.83
CA GLY A 72 -6.84 -57.96 8.25
C GLY A 72 -7.38 -59.33 7.88
N ALA A 73 -6.97 -59.81 6.70
CA ALA A 73 -7.08 -61.20 6.30
C ALA A 73 -5.74 -61.61 5.65
N PRO A 74 -5.04 -62.62 6.17
CA PRO A 74 -3.85 -63.17 5.52
C PRO A 74 -4.29 -64.12 4.41
N SER A 75 -3.82 -63.88 3.18
CA SER A 75 -3.97 -64.85 2.09
C SER A 75 -2.65 -65.61 1.88
N PRO A 76 -2.65 -66.95 2.04
CA PRO A 76 -1.53 -67.81 1.68
C PRO A 76 -1.65 -68.22 0.20
N TYR A 77 -0.63 -68.91 -0.30
CA TYR A 77 -0.46 -69.48 -1.66
C TYR A 77 0.44 -68.68 -2.59
N GLY A 78 1.71 -69.09 -2.53
CA GLY A 78 2.75 -68.71 -3.47
C GLY A 78 2.43 -69.15 -4.88
N GLN A 79 2.62 -68.23 -5.82
CA GLN A 79 2.75 -68.57 -7.22
C GLN A 79 4.23 -68.75 -7.55
N LYS A 80 4.55 -69.98 -7.94
CA LYS A 80 5.80 -70.40 -8.58
C LYS A 80 6.00 -69.56 -9.86
N PRO A 81 7.08 -68.78 -10.01
CA PRO A 81 7.31 -68.06 -11.26
C PRO A 81 7.56 -69.07 -12.38
N SER A 82 6.64 -69.15 -13.34
CA SER A 82 6.86 -69.84 -14.59
C SER A 82 7.83 -69.01 -15.43
N GLY A 83 9.00 -69.59 -15.69
CA GLY A 83 9.98 -69.03 -16.60
C GLY A 83 9.36 -68.84 -17.98
N GLY A 84 9.21 -67.58 -18.37
CA GLY A 84 8.57 -67.21 -19.63
C GLY A 84 8.81 -65.75 -19.95
N SER A 85 9.82 -65.54 -20.81
CA SER A 85 9.94 -64.37 -21.68
C SER A 85 10.45 -63.08 -21.02
N GLY A 86 11.77 -62.92 -21.02
CA GLY A 86 12.48 -61.67 -20.71
C GLY A 86 12.04 -60.44 -21.54
N LYS A 87 11.13 -60.63 -22.51
CA LYS A 87 10.45 -59.57 -23.25
C LYS A 87 9.47 -58.78 -22.37
N VAL A 88 8.78 -59.42 -21.42
CA VAL A 88 7.83 -58.72 -20.52
C VAL A 88 8.59 -57.86 -19.51
N ILE A 89 9.69 -58.35 -18.96
CA ILE A 89 10.54 -57.58 -18.04
C ILE A 89 11.17 -56.37 -18.76
N ALA A 90 11.63 -56.53 -20.00
CA ALA A 90 12.15 -55.41 -20.78
C ALA A 90 11.08 -54.33 -21.06
N ILE A 91 9.82 -54.72 -21.31
CA ILE A 91 8.71 -53.78 -21.48
C ILE A 91 8.40 -53.05 -20.17
N VAL A 92 8.32 -53.78 -19.05
CA VAL A 92 8.03 -53.16 -17.73
C VAL A 92 9.14 -52.19 -17.32
N VAL A 93 10.41 -52.57 -17.50
CA VAL A 93 11.55 -51.67 -17.22
C VAL A 93 11.56 -50.47 -18.16
N GLY A 94 11.23 -50.66 -19.44
CA GLY A 94 11.10 -49.56 -20.41
C GLY A 94 9.99 -48.58 -20.04
N VAL A 95 8.83 -49.07 -19.58
CA VAL A 95 7.71 -48.23 -19.13
C VAL A 95 8.05 -47.48 -17.85
N ILE A 96 8.74 -48.11 -16.89
CA ILE A 96 9.17 -47.44 -15.65
C ILE A 96 10.23 -46.37 -15.96
N LEU A 97 11.22 -46.67 -16.82
CA LEU A 97 12.22 -45.67 -17.24
C LEU A 97 11.59 -44.52 -18.01
N LEU A 98 10.61 -44.79 -18.87
CA LEU A 98 9.84 -43.76 -19.58
C LEU A 98 9.05 -42.90 -18.58
N LEU A 99 8.35 -43.51 -17.62
CA LEU A 99 7.60 -42.79 -16.58
C LEU A 99 8.52 -41.94 -15.69
N VAL A 100 9.69 -42.46 -15.29
CA VAL A 100 10.68 -41.69 -14.54
C VAL A 100 11.23 -40.54 -15.39
N LEU A 101 11.50 -40.75 -16.67
CA LEU A 101 11.88 -39.67 -17.60
C LEU A 101 10.75 -38.66 -17.84
N LEU A 102 9.48 -39.08 -17.80
CA LEU A 102 8.33 -38.20 -17.98
C LEU A 102 8.02 -37.41 -16.71
N ILE A 103 8.23 -37.99 -15.52
CA ILE A 103 8.09 -37.31 -14.23
C ILE A 103 9.28 -36.38 -13.97
N CYS A 104 10.52 -36.84 -14.19
CA CYS A 104 11.72 -36.02 -14.01
C CYS A 104 11.92 -35.00 -15.15
N GLY A 105 11.59 -35.36 -16.39
CA GLY A 105 11.65 -34.46 -17.55
C GLY A 105 10.44 -33.53 -17.68
N GLY A 106 9.26 -33.97 -17.23
CA GLY A 106 8.05 -33.15 -17.18
C GLY A 106 8.15 -32.01 -16.16
N ALA A 107 8.86 -32.22 -15.05
CA ALA A 107 9.18 -31.14 -14.11
C ALA A 107 10.07 -30.07 -14.77
N VAL A 108 11.07 -30.45 -15.57
CA VAL A 108 11.92 -29.49 -16.30
C VAL A 108 11.13 -28.76 -17.39
N GLY A 109 10.24 -29.44 -18.11
CA GLY A 109 9.37 -28.81 -19.11
C GLY A 109 8.37 -27.81 -18.51
N LEU A 110 7.78 -28.12 -17.36
CA LEU A 110 6.89 -27.20 -16.63
C LEU A 110 7.64 -26.02 -16.00
N VAL A 111 8.89 -26.21 -15.56
CA VAL A 111 9.73 -25.10 -15.08
C VAL A 111 10.12 -24.16 -16.23
N ILE A 112 10.42 -24.68 -17.43
CA ILE A 112 10.75 -23.84 -18.59
C ILE A 112 9.52 -23.09 -19.13
N TRP A 113 8.32 -23.67 -19.07
CA TRP A 113 7.09 -22.97 -19.48
C TRP A 113 6.56 -22.04 -18.38
N GLY A 114 6.74 -22.40 -17.11
CA GLY A 114 6.38 -21.58 -15.95
C GLY A 114 7.32 -20.40 -15.72
N ALA A 115 8.59 -20.49 -16.12
CA ALA A 115 9.56 -19.39 -16.01
C ALA A 115 9.11 -18.12 -16.76
N LYS A 116 8.46 -18.28 -17.94
CA LYS A 116 7.98 -17.13 -18.72
C LYS A 116 6.78 -16.41 -18.11
N SER A 117 6.13 -16.97 -17.09
CA SER A 117 5.03 -16.31 -16.38
C SER A 117 5.43 -15.75 -15.02
N VAL A 118 6.64 -16.05 -14.53
CA VAL A 118 7.20 -15.39 -13.34
C VAL A 118 8.05 -14.18 -13.70
N ASP A 119 8.65 -14.12 -14.89
CA ASP A 119 9.41 -12.93 -15.30
C ASP A 119 8.51 -11.67 -15.35
N ASP A 120 7.28 -11.77 -15.89
CA ASP A 120 6.32 -10.65 -15.92
C ASP A 120 5.77 -10.26 -14.53
N ALA A 121 5.78 -11.17 -13.56
CA ALA A 121 5.35 -10.89 -12.18
C ALA A 121 6.49 -10.39 -11.28
N LEU A 122 7.74 -10.52 -11.72
CA LEU A 122 8.92 -10.07 -11.00
C LEU A 122 9.39 -8.69 -11.47
N ASP A 123 9.11 -8.30 -12.72
CA ASP A 123 9.38 -6.94 -13.21
C ASP A 123 8.54 -5.86 -12.50
N GLU A 124 7.44 -6.23 -11.84
CA GLU A 124 6.58 -5.30 -11.07
C GLU A 124 7.14 -5.00 -9.66
N PHE A 125 8.01 -5.87 -9.13
CA PHE A 125 8.70 -5.62 -7.87
C PHE A 125 10.10 -5.08 -8.13
N ASP A 126 10.19 -3.76 -8.33
CA ASP A 126 11.48 -3.06 -8.36
C ASP A 126 11.86 -2.63 -6.93
N PRO A 127 12.77 -3.36 -6.24
CA PRO A 127 13.20 -2.99 -4.88
C PRO A 127 13.99 -1.67 -4.85
N SER A 128 14.42 -1.17 -6.01
CA SER A 128 15.12 0.11 -6.13
C SER A 128 14.19 1.29 -6.42
N ARG A 129 12.89 1.03 -6.56
CA ARG A 129 11.88 2.07 -6.80
C ARG A 129 11.87 3.08 -5.65
N VAL A 130 12.19 4.32 -5.99
CA VAL A 130 12.20 5.44 -5.05
C VAL A 130 10.81 5.62 -4.44
N GLY A 131 10.73 5.65 -3.11
CA GLY A 131 9.48 5.72 -2.37
C GLY A 131 8.74 4.38 -2.29
N GLY A 132 9.36 3.27 -2.67
CA GLY A 132 8.83 1.92 -2.41
C GLY A 132 9.13 1.45 -0.98
N SER A 133 8.48 0.35 -0.55
CA SER A 133 8.64 -0.19 0.82
C SER A 133 10.08 -0.51 1.23
N ASP A 134 10.95 -0.86 0.28
CA ASP A 134 12.37 -1.19 0.53
C ASP A 134 13.32 0.00 0.29
N ASN A 135 12.79 1.12 -0.23
CA ASN A 135 13.57 2.32 -0.57
C ASN A 135 12.74 3.58 -0.24
N PRO A 136 12.44 3.82 1.04
CA PRO A 136 11.69 5.00 1.47
C PRO A 136 12.46 6.29 1.12
N ILE A 137 11.72 7.40 1.01
CA ILE A 137 12.32 8.72 0.84
C ILE A 137 12.17 9.55 2.11
N SER A 138 13.20 10.33 2.45
CA SER A 138 13.12 11.31 3.53
C SER A 138 12.37 12.55 3.01
N VAL A 139 11.39 13.01 3.79
CA VAL A 139 10.58 14.19 3.48
C VAL A 139 10.54 15.14 4.67
N ASP A 140 10.51 16.45 4.37
CA ASP A 140 10.30 17.49 5.36
C ASP A 140 8.80 17.73 5.58
N VAL A 141 8.41 17.91 6.85
CA VAL A 141 7.00 18.08 7.19
C VAL A 141 6.43 19.33 6.54
N GLY A 142 5.43 19.13 5.68
CA GLY A 142 4.71 20.18 4.96
C GLY A 142 5.33 20.58 3.63
N GLU A 143 6.45 19.99 3.23
CA GLU A 143 6.99 20.13 1.87
C GLU A 143 6.30 19.16 0.90
N ASP A 144 6.27 19.52 -0.38
CA ASP A 144 5.79 18.63 -1.43
C ASP A 144 6.80 17.49 -1.69
N PHE A 145 6.29 16.37 -2.19
CA PHE A 145 7.12 15.24 -2.62
C PHE A 145 6.36 14.41 -3.66
N GLU A 146 7.07 13.54 -4.38
CA GLU A 146 6.48 12.70 -5.42
C GLU A 146 6.86 11.23 -5.18
N ILE A 147 5.87 10.33 -5.28
CA ILE A 147 6.11 8.88 -5.29
C ILE A 147 5.33 8.28 -6.45
N ASP A 148 6.08 7.74 -7.41
CA ASP A 148 5.56 7.10 -8.61
C ASP A 148 4.50 7.94 -9.34
N GLY A 149 4.83 9.16 -9.77
CA GLY A 149 3.90 9.99 -10.54
C GLY A 149 2.65 10.45 -9.78
N ILE A 150 2.60 10.27 -8.46
CA ILE A 150 1.64 10.93 -7.58
C ILE A 150 2.36 12.08 -6.88
N GLU A 151 1.94 13.30 -7.16
CA GLU A 151 2.46 14.52 -6.53
C GLU A 151 1.69 14.79 -5.23
N TYR A 152 2.39 14.88 -4.10
CA TYR A 152 1.80 15.20 -2.81
C TYR A 152 2.02 16.67 -2.48
N ALA A 153 0.93 17.41 -2.27
CA ALA A 153 0.97 18.86 -2.14
C ALA A 153 1.59 19.32 -0.81
N GLU A 154 2.24 20.49 -0.85
CA GLU A 154 2.71 21.22 0.33
C GLU A 154 1.58 21.55 1.33
N GLY A 155 1.96 21.83 2.57
CA GLY A 155 1.04 22.30 3.63
C GLY A 155 0.38 21.21 4.47
N TRP A 156 0.77 19.94 4.30
CA TRP A 156 0.43 18.88 5.24
C TRP A 156 1.16 19.05 6.58
N SER A 157 0.64 18.47 7.66
CA SER A 157 1.23 18.61 8.99
C SER A 157 0.93 17.42 9.89
N VAL A 158 1.75 17.20 10.91
CA VAL A 158 1.47 16.27 12.00
C VAL A 158 0.55 16.94 13.03
N ALA A 159 -0.64 16.38 13.22
CA ALA A 159 -1.61 16.79 14.21
C ALA A 159 -1.48 15.94 15.49
N PRO A 160 -1.71 16.53 16.68
CA PRO A 160 -1.69 15.78 17.94
C PRO A 160 -2.84 14.76 18.00
N PRO A 161 -2.75 13.78 18.92
CA PRO A 161 -3.84 12.85 19.20
C PRO A 161 -5.17 13.56 19.45
N LYS A 162 -6.26 13.05 18.88
CA LYS A 162 -7.62 13.57 19.10
C LYS A 162 -8.17 13.18 20.48
N ASP A 163 -7.75 12.02 20.97
CA ASP A 163 -8.13 11.45 22.26
C ASP A 163 -7.02 10.55 22.84
N GLU A 164 -7.26 9.97 24.01
CA GLU A 164 -6.28 9.15 24.72
C GLU A 164 -5.94 7.81 24.04
N TYR A 165 -6.77 7.35 23.09
CA TYR A 165 -6.65 6.09 22.36
C TYR A 165 -6.08 6.27 20.95
N SER A 166 -6.12 7.48 20.40
CA SER A 166 -5.47 7.83 19.12
C SER A 166 -3.98 8.17 19.27
N GLY A 167 -3.20 7.91 18.22
CA GLY A 167 -1.86 8.49 18.05
C GLY A 167 -1.90 9.84 17.33
N GLU A 168 -0.73 10.47 17.20
CA GLU A 168 -0.48 11.57 16.27
C GLU A 168 -0.86 11.15 14.84
N THR A 169 -1.41 12.04 14.03
CA THR A 169 -1.80 11.73 12.64
C THR A 169 -1.37 12.83 11.68
N ILE A 170 -1.36 12.55 10.38
CA ILE A 170 -1.10 13.55 9.34
C ILE A 170 -2.43 14.17 8.88
N THR A 171 -2.45 15.47 8.67
CA THR A 171 -3.61 16.22 8.17
C THR A 171 -3.25 17.09 6.99
N GLY A 172 -4.18 17.29 6.06
CA GLY A 172 -4.00 18.15 4.90
C GLY A 172 -3.16 17.54 3.76
N LEU A 173 -2.79 16.25 3.88
CA LEU A 173 -2.07 15.52 2.84
C LEU A 173 -2.99 15.28 1.64
N LYS A 174 -2.58 15.74 0.46
CA LYS A 174 -3.33 15.60 -0.78
C LYS A 174 -2.41 15.06 -1.86
N GLY A 175 -2.86 14.05 -2.59
CA GLY A 175 -2.15 13.47 -3.73
C GLY A 175 -2.83 13.82 -5.04
N THR A 176 -2.06 14.18 -6.07
CA THR A 176 -2.50 14.41 -7.45
C THR A 176 -1.90 13.36 -8.34
N ASN A 177 -2.73 12.67 -9.13
CA ASN A 177 -2.23 11.67 -10.08
C ASN A 177 -1.87 12.33 -11.41
N ASP A 178 -0.57 12.44 -11.70
CA ASP A 178 -0.06 13.02 -12.95
C ASP A 178 0.46 11.95 -13.92
N ARG A 179 0.16 10.67 -13.66
CA ARG A 179 0.50 9.58 -14.59
C ARG A 179 -0.33 9.67 -15.87
N GLY A 180 0.33 9.95 -16.98
CA GLY A 180 -0.30 10.12 -18.30
C GLY A 180 -0.85 8.83 -18.93
N ASP A 181 -0.82 7.68 -18.25
CA ASP A 181 -1.36 6.40 -18.73
C ASP A 181 -2.85 6.20 -18.38
N GLU A 182 -3.51 7.24 -17.86
CA GLU A 182 -4.96 7.37 -17.66
C GLU A 182 -5.61 6.40 -16.65
N SER A 183 -4.84 5.52 -16.00
CA SER A 183 -5.36 4.67 -14.93
C SER A 183 -5.54 5.46 -13.63
N GLY A 184 -6.71 5.28 -13.01
CA GLY A 184 -6.87 5.67 -11.61
C GLY A 184 -6.00 4.79 -10.72
N GLU A 185 -5.40 5.40 -9.69
CA GLU A 185 -4.50 4.72 -8.77
C GLU A 185 -5.03 4.84 -7.34
N SER A 186 -5.14 3.72 -6.63
CA SER A 186 -5.37 3.73 -5.19
C SER A 186 -4.03 3.95 -4.47
N VAL A 187 -3.97 4.94 -3.58
CA VAL A 187 -2.75 5.31 -2.89
C VAL A 187 -2.77 4.79 -1.46
N TYR A 188 -1.67 4.17 -1.06
CA TYR A 188 -1.41 3.74 0.31
C TYR A 188 0.04 4.11 0.67
N LEU A 189 0.20 4.91 1.71
CA LEU A 189 1.49 5.39 2.19
C LEU A 189 1.68 5.02 3.66
N ASN A 190 2.92 4.69 4.03
CA ASN A 190 3.37 4.65 5.41
C ASN A 190 4.41 5.74 5.62
N PHE A 191 4.18 6.55 6.65
CA PHE A 191 5.12 7.55 7.16
C PHE A 191 5.76 7.03 8.44
N THR A 192 7.06 6.87 8.43
CA THR A 192 7.87 6.42 9.56
C THR A 192 8.61 7.62 10.14
N PHE A 193 8.40 7.88 11.42
CA PHE A 193 9.01 9.00 12.14
C PHE A 193 10.26 8.50 12.85
N ILE A 194 11.42 9.09 12.53
CA ILE A 194 12.73 8.59 12.97
C ILE A 194 13.41 9.64 13.83
N ASP A 195 13.98 9.24 14.97
CA ASP A 195 14.73 10.14 15.86
C ASP A 195 16.20 10.32 15.43
N SER A 196 16.97 11.08 16.21
CA SER A 196 18.37 11.37 15.91
C SER A 196 19.31 10.17 16.05
N ASP A 197 18.84 9.06 16.63
CA ASP A 197 19.58 7.81 16.81
C ASP A 197 19.17 6.75 15.76
N ASP A 198 18.52 7.18 14.66
CA ASP A 198 17.96 6.34 13.61
C ASP A 198 16.95 5.30 14.14
N THR A 199 16.22 5.65 15.21
CA THR A 199 15.19 4.78 15.80
C THR A 199 13.79 5.25 15.43
N GLU A 200 12.95 4.31 14.99
CA GLU A 200 11.53 4.57 14.76
C GLU A 200 10.81 4.93 16.07
N VAL A 201 10.21 6.11 16.08
CA VAL A 201 9.40 6.61 17.20
C VAL A 201 7.90 6.64 16.92
N GLY A 202 7.48 6.41 15.68
CA GLY A 202 6.07 6.33 15.31
C GLY A 202 5.84 6.02 13.83
N GLU A 203 4.63 5.57 13.50
CA GLU A 203 4.19 5.26 12.15
C GLU A 203 2.79 5.83 11.91
N VAL A 204 2.54 6.40 10.73
CA VAL A 204 1.23 6.87 10.29
C VAL A 204 0.93 6.29 8.90
N SER A 205 -0.16 5.55 8.78
CA SER A 205 -0.63 5.04 7.48
C SER A 205 -1.67 5.97 6.88
N CYS A 206 -1.50 6.35 5.63
CA CYS A 206 -2.42 7.19 4.87
C CYS A 206 -2.94 6.46 3.64
N SER A 207 -4.22 6.61 3.32
CA SER A 207 -4.77 6.06 2.09
C SER A 207 -5.75 7.02 1.40
N SER A 208 -5.89 6.90 0.09
CA SER A 208 -7.03 7.48 -0.62
C SER A 208 -8.33 6.74 -0.27
N SER A 209 -9.47 7.36 -0.51
CA SER A 209 -10.78 6.73 -0.34
C SER A 209 -11.19 5.83 -1.51
N GLY A 210 -10.47 5.96 -2.63
CA GLY A 210 -10.57 5.13 -3.82
C GLY A 210 -9.47 5.48 -4.83
N ASP A 211 -9.72 5.26 -6.11
CA ASP A 211 -8.75 5.55 -7.16
C ASP A 211 -8.71 7.06 -7.48
N ILE A 212 -7.50 7.64 -7.41
CA ILE A 212 -7.22 8.99 -7.86
C ILE A 212 -7.07 8.96 -9.38
N SER A 213 -8.05 9.46 -10.12
CA SER A 213 -7.96 9.51 -11.58
C SER A 213 -6.93 10.53 -12.07
N TYR A 214 -6.40 10.34 -13.28
CA TYR A 214 -5.45 11.28 -13.89
C TYR A 214 -5.92 12.75 -13.86
N GLY A 215 -5.03 13.63 -13.42
CA GLY A 215 -5.24 15.07 -13.25
C GLY A 215 -6.14 15.46 -12.08
N ASN A 216 -6.61 14.50 -11.28
CA ASN A 216 -7.40 14.78 -10.08
C ASN A 216 -6.54 14.76 -8.83
N THR A 217 -6.92 15.60 -7.87
CA THR A 217 -6.35 15.65 -6.52
C THR A 217 -7.34 15.07 -5.53
N GLU A 218 -6.87 14.22 -4.62
CA GLU A 218 -7.65 13.68 -3.51
C GLU A 218 -6.96 13.96 -2.16
N GLU A 219 -7.75 14.21 -1.11
CA GLU A 219 -7.23 14.29 0.26
C GLU A 219 -7.14 12.89 0.87
N LEU A 220 -5.97 12.55 1.39
CA LEU A 220 -5.72 11.24 1.98
C LEU A 220 -6.24 11.20 3.42
N THR A 221 -6.77 10.04 3.79
CA THR A 221 -7.16 9.76 5.18
C THR A 221 -6.01 9.07 5.89
N CYS A 222 -5.48 9.71 6.91
CA CYS A 222 -4.37 9.18 7.71
C CYS A 222 -4.83 8.69 9.08
N THR A 223 -4.29 7.54 9.48
CA THR A 223 -4.59 6.86 10.75
C THR A 223 -3.33 6.38 11.43
N ASN A 224 -3.33 6.46 12.75
CA ASN A 224 -2.30 5.92 13.61
C ASN A 224 -2.94 5.43 14.91
N TYR A 225 -2.58 4.21 15.32
CA TYR A 225 -3.11 3.54 16.50
C TYR A 225 -2.18 3.63 17.72
N SER A 226 -0.95 4.09 17.55
CA SER A 226 0.06 4.18 18.60
C SER A 226 0.56 5.61 18.76
N LYS A 227 0.67 6.07 20.01
CA LYS A 227 1.33 7.34 20.30
C LYS A 227 2.81 7.25 19.98
N PHE A 228 3.37 8.36 19.54
CA PHE A 228 4.80 8.45 19.35
C PHE A 228 5.52 8.20 20.67
N THR A 229 6.61 7.44 20.62
CA THR A 229 7.41 7.07 21.80
C THR A 229 8.42 8.16 22.17
N GLY A 230 8.63 9.16 21.30
CA GLY A 230 9.57 10.25 21.46
C GLY A 230 9.38 11.39 20.45
N SER A 231 10.34 12.32 20.43
CA SER A 231 10.47 13.29 19.34
C SER A 231 11.15 12.66 18.13
N TYR A 232 10.83 13.11 16.93
CA TYR A 232 11.49 12.71 15.69
C TYR A 232 12.39 13.83 15.15
N ASP A 233 13.36 13.46 14.31
CA ASP A 233 14.29 14.33 13.59
C ASP A 233 13.86 14.49 12.13
N HIS A 234 13.54 13.39 11.44
CA HIS A 234 13.04 13.38 10.07
C HIS A 234 11.91 12.37 9.88
N VAL A 235 11.28 12.41 8.71
CA VAL A 235 10.18 11.52 8.34
C VAL A 235 10.56 10.78 7.07
N GLU A 236 10.45 9.47 7.09
CA GLU A 236 10.55 8.61 5.92
C GLU A 236 9.15 8.27 5.42
N VAL A 237 8.96 8.24 4.09
CA VAL A 237 7.69 7.85 3.46
C VAL A 237 7.93 6.79 2.40
N ALA A 238 7.06 5.79 2.40
CA ALA A 238 7.03 4.72 1.42
C ALA A 238 5.60 4.37 1.01
N ALA A 239 5.41 4.00 -0.25
CA ALA A 239 4.20 3.36 -0.72
C ALA A 239 4.10 1.93 -0.19
N SER A 240 2.92 1.55 0.29
CA SER A 240 2.61 0.22 0.81
C SER A 240 1.60 -0.47 -0.12
N TYR A 241 2.01 -1.49 -0.86
CA TYR A 241 1.16 -2.27 -1.78
C TYR A 241 0.52 -3.49 -1.09
#